data_AF-A0A8T3ZHN2-F1
#
_entry.id   AF-A0A8T3ZHN2-F1
#
_cell.length_a   1.000
_cell.length_b   1.000
_cell.length_c   1.000
_cell.angle_alpha   90.00
_cell.angle_beta   90.00
_cell.angle_gamma   90.00
#
_symmetry.space_group_name_H-M   'P 1'
#
loop_
_entity.id
_entity.type
_entity.pdbx_description
1 polymer ?
#
loop_
_entity_poly.entity_id
_entity_poly.type
_entity_poly.pdbx_seq_one_letter_code
_entity_poly.pdbx_strand_id
1 'polypeptide(L)'
;MKSEKGLANLEFIISVAIFITVVSFVTITVFNTIPRLHSESVSEDMKARVYQISEALMSRGYPENWADDVKRFGLVEDDHVLSAYKIDLLDNICKTVDGYKKVRDSFSDYSIKIEVSDVDGNNFLICEPPVKIISTEFSLERVAVLRDSMKSDSSTVLLLHLNNDVAYGETATYFNDFSGNGNSFSCADPSCPISVDGKFKNALEFDGSNDYIIKNPFGGFSGNAISVEFWIKTAAGGDGIISYAVVGASTEFLISDSSGIRIYRNSSYVDTNVAVNDNKWHFIAVTWDGNSGNTIVYKDGKKSYEGSLAQGKAIISGGSMVIGQNQGNVGDSFQAGQEFIGVIDEIKISNKVKTFDEILNDYGKIARMKITIMR
;
A
#
# COMPACT_ATOMS: atom_id res chain seq x y z
N MET A 1 30.02 24.13 95.39
CA MET A 1 29.36 23.60 94.17
C MET A 1 30.40 23.52 93.06
N LYS A 2 30.99 22.35 92.83
CA LYS A 2 31.83 22.09 91.64
C LYS A 2 30.89 21.57 90.54
N SER A 3 30.93 22.25 89.40
CA SER A 3 30.24 21.85 88.16
C SER A 3 30.83 20.52 87.69
N GLU A 4 30.05 19.43 87.80
CA GLU A 4 30.30 18.19 87.06
C GLU A 4 30.05 18.50 85.57
N LYS A 5 31.13 18.68 84.81
CA LYS A 5 31.06 18.68 83.36
C LYS A 5 30.92 17.23 82.93
N GLY A 6 29.75 16.85 82.43
CA GLY A 6 29.47 15.51 81.92
C GLY A 6 30.44 15.15 80.79
N LEU A 7 31.37 14.24 81.08
CA LEU A 7 32.07 13.51 80.03
C LEU A 7 31.07 12.52 79.42
N ALA A 8 30.79 12.66 78.13
CA ALA A 8 30.07 11.63 77.39
C ALA A 8 30.86 10.31 77.48
N ASN A 9 30.18 9.23 77.88
CA ASN A 9 30.78 7.89 77.96
C ASN A 9 31.29 7.48 76.55
N LEU A 10 32.45 6.81 76.47
CA LEU A 10 33.06 6.39 75.20
C LEU A 10 32.09 5.55 74.35
N GLU A 11 31.30 4.71 75.01
CA GLU A 11 30.24 3.90 74.38
C GLU A 11 29.18 4.76 73.68
N PHE A 12 28.81 5.91 74.27
CA PHE A 12 27.86 6.84 73.66
C PHE A 12 28.46 7.49 72.42
N ILE A 13 29.73 7.89 72.45
CA ILE A 13 30.42 8.49 71.29
C ILE A 13 30.50 7.48 70.14
N ILE A 14 30.85 6.23 70.43
CA ILE A 14 30.91 5.15 69.44
C ILE A 14 29.52 4.89 68.85
N SER A 15 28.48 4.82 69.69
CA SER A 15 27.10 4.61 69.22
C SER A 15 26.61 5.74 68.31
N VAL A 16 26.92 7.01 68.65
CA VAL A 16 26.55 8.17 67.83
C VAL A 16 27.32 8.16 66.50
N ALA A 17 28.60 7.82 66.51
CA ALA A 17 29.41 7.72 65.29
C ALA A 17 28.85 6.64 64.34
N ILE A 18 28.55 5.44 64.85
CA ILE A 18 27.93 4.36 64.05
C ILE A 18 26.58 4.81 63.50
N PHE A 19 25.74 5.44 64.33
CA PHE A 19 24.44 5.94 63.90
C PHE A 19 24.56 6.96 62.76
N ILE A 20 25.46 7.94 62.87
CA ILE A 20 25.70 8.95 61.82
C ILE A 20 26.21 8.28 60.55
N THR A 21 27.12 7.30 60.64
CA THR A 21 27.66 6.60 59.47
C THR A 21 26.57 5.79 58.76
N VAL A 22 25.75 5.05 59.49
CA VAL A 22 24.64 4.27 58.92
C VAL A 22 23.59 5.19 58.29
N VAL A 23 23.19 6.26 58.98
CA VAL A 23 22.23 7.22 58.44
C VAL A 23 22.78 7.88 57.18
N SER A 24 24.05 8.29 57.17
CA SER A 24 24.70 8.89 56.00
C SER A 24 24.77 7.90 54.83
N PHE A 25 25.15 6.64 55.09
CA PHE A 25 25.19 5.59 54.07
C PHE A 25 23.80 5.33 53.47
N VAL A 26 22.78 5.12 54.30
CA VAL A 26 21.39 4.93 53.85
C VAL A 26 20.90 6.14 53.05
N THR A 27 21.20 7.35 53.51
CA THR A 27 20.82 8.59 52.84
C THR A 27 21.46 8.67 51.45
N ILE A 28 22.77 8.44 51.35
CA ILE A 28 23.50 8.43 50.07
C ILE A 28 22.94 7.35 49.13
N THR A 29 22.72 6.13 49.63
CA THR A 29 22.15 5.04 48.85
C THR A 29 20.76 5.40 48.33
N VAL A 30 19.89 5.97 49.17
CA VAL A 30 18.55 6.41 48.79
C VAL A 30 18.60 7.50 47.72
N PHE A 31 19.42 8.54 47.91
CA PHE A 31 19.55 9.65 46.97
C PHE A 31 20.16 9.23 45.62
N ASN A 32 21.04 8.23 45.61
CA ASN A 32 21.67 7.77 44.36
C ASN A 32 20.88 6.66 43.66
N THR A 33 20.23 5.77 44.42
CA THR A 33 19.63 4.54 43.87
C THR A 33 18.18 4.75 43.47
N ILE A 34 17.37 5.46 44.27
CA ILE A 34 15.95 5.65 43.97
C ILE A 34 15.73 6.40 42.66
N PRO A 35 16.43 7.53 42.39
CA PRO A 35 16.25 8.22 41.11
C PRO A 35 16.66 7.34 39.91
N ARG A 36 17.73 6.55 40.06
CA ARG A 36 18.18 5.63 39.01
C ARG A 36 17.13 4.56 38.72
N LEU A 37 16.67 3.84 39.75
CA LEU A 37 15.64 2.80 39.60
C LEU A 37 14.33 3.37 39.06
N HIS A 38 13.96 4.59 39.47
CA HIS A 38 12.79 5.27 38.92
C HIS A 38 12.96 5.57 37.44
N SER A 39 14.13 6.09 37.02
CA SER A 39 14.41 6.38 35.61
C SER A 39 14.44 5.12 34.74
N GLU A 40 15.02 4.02 35.24
CA GLU A 40 15.03 2.72 34.58
C GLU A 40 13.60 2.18 34.44
N SER A 41 12.80 2.24 35.51
CA SER A 41 11.40 1.81 35.49
C SER A 41 10.54 2.61 34.50
N VAL A 42 10.75 3.93 34.41
CA VAL A 42 10.04 4.77 33.43
C VAL A 42 10.47 4.43 32.00
N SER A 43 11.77 4.19 31.77
CA SER A 43 12.30 3.78 30.46
C SER A 43 11.70 2.44 30.00
N GLU A 44 11.64 1.45 30.89
CA GLU A 44 11.06 0.14 30.55
C GLU A 44 9.55 0.19 30.32
N ASP A 45 8.80 0.99 31.09
CA ASP A 45 7.37 1.24 30.82
C ASP A 45 7.19 1.90 29.45
N MET A 46 7.97 2.95 29.15
CA MET A 46 7.93 3.62 27.85
C MET A 46 8.22 2.66 26.69
N LYS A 47 9.26 1.83 26.79
CA LYS A 47 9.55 0.80 25.78
C LYS A 47 8.36 -0.11 25.55
N ALA A 48 7.81 -0.71 26.62
CA ALA A 48 6.69 -1.63 26.53
C ALA A 48 5.46 -0.97 25.87
N ARG A 49 5.19 0.29 26.21
CA ARG A 49 4.08 1.06 25.64
C ARG A 49 4.27 1.33 24.16
N VAL A 50 5.44 1.80 23.74
CA VAL A 50 5.67 2.08 22.31
C VAL A 50 5.54 0.80 21.46
N TYR A 51 5.98 -0.34 21.99
CA TYR A 51 5.79 -1.64 21.32
C TYR A 51 4.31 -1.99 21.19
N GLN A 52 3.51 -1.84 22.26
CA GLN A 52 2.07 -2.09 22.21
C GLN A 52 1.36 -1.21 21.17
N ILE A 53 1.72 0.07 21.10
CA ILE A 53 1.18 1.01 20.11
C ILE A 53 1.57 0.57 18.71
N SER A 54 2.83 0.17 18.53
CA SER A 54 3.31 -0.33 17.24
C SER A 54 2.57 -1.57 16.78
N GLU A 55 2.31 -2.54 17.64
CA GLU A 55 1.55 -3.75 17.28
C GLU A 55 0.09 -3.42 16.95
N ALA A 56 -0.52 -2.48 17.68
CA ALA A 56 -1.88 -2.03 17.39
C ALA A 56 -1.95 -1.33 16.02
N LEU A 57 -1.00 -0.44 15.70
CA LEU A 57 -0.89 0.19 14.38
C LEU A 57 -0.55 -0.81 13.27
N MET A 58 0.22 -1.86 13.57
CA MET A 58 0.53 -2.96 12.66
C MET A 58 -0.59 -4.02 12.56
N SER A 59 -1.80 -3.69 13.05
CA SER A 59 -3.00 -4.50 12.87
C SER A 59 -3.91 -3.92 11.78
N ARG A 60 -4.95 -4.67 11.39
CA ARG A 60 -5.97 -4.20 10.45
C ARG A 60 -6.89 -3.10 11.01
N GLY A 61 -6.90 -2.92 12.33
CA GLY A 61 -7.85 -2.04 13.01
C GLY A 61 -9.28 -2.58 13.00
N TYR A 62 -10.24 -1.78 13.48
CA TYR A 62 -11.66 -2.12 13.44
C TYR A 62 -12.55 -0.87 13.43
N PRO A 63 -13.57 -0.81 12.55
CA PRO A 63 -13.84 -1.74 11.43
C PRO A 63 -12.69 -1.75 10.42
N GLU A 64 -12.53 -2.81 9.63
CA GLU A 64 -11.34 -3.02 8.79
C GLU A 64 -11.14 -1.92 7.73
N ASN A 65 -12.21 -1.36 7.19
CA ASN A 65 -12.22 -0.32 6.17
C ASN A 65 -12.35 1.10 6.73
N TRP A 66 -12.47 1.28 8.05
CA TRP A 66 -12.68 2.58 8.70
C TRP A 66 -13.89 3.37 8.13
N ALA A 67 -14.89 2.66 7.56
CA ALA A 67 -16.06 3.29 6.96
C ALA A 67 -17.02 3.94 8.00
N ASP A 68 -16.92 3.51 9.26
CA ASP A 68 -17.67 4.04 10.41
C ASP A 68 -16.73 4.70 11.45
N ASP A 69 -17.24 4.96 12.65
CA ASP A 69 -16.42 5.42 13.78
C ASP A 69 -15.33 4.39 14.14
N VAL A 70 -14.07 4.75 13.85
CA VAL A 70 -12.89 3.92 14.09
C VAL A 70 -12.78 3.59 15.59
N LYS A 71 -13.00 2.31 15.94
CA LYS A 71 -12.91 1.83 17.32
C LYS A 71 -11.50 1.40 17.69
N ARG A 72 -10.74 0.93 16.71
CA ARG A 72 -9.33 0.56 16.86
C ARG A 72 -8.56 0.98 15.62
N PHE A 73 -7.60 1.85 15.82
CA PHE A 73 -6.66 2.22 14.77
C PHE A 73 -5.75 1.04 14.45
N GLY A 74 -5.61 0.74 13.16
CA GLY A 74 -4.65 -0.17 12.60
C GLY A 74 -4.47 0.17 11.12
N LEU A 75 -3.23 0.36 10.70
CA LEU A 75 -2.87 0.93 9.40
C LEU A 75 -2.66 -0.14 8.34
N VAL A 76 -2.73 -1.41 8.71
CA VAL A 76 -2.40 -2.53 7.82
C VAL A 76 -3.62 -2.97 7.02
N GLU A 77 -3.40 -3.34 5.76
CA GLU A 77 -4.39 -4.01 4.90
C GLU A 77 -4.09 -5.51 4.71
N ASP A 78 -2.82 -5.87 4.73
CA ASP A 78 -2.33 -7.25 4.58
C ASP A 78 -1.00 -7.42 5.31
N ASP A 79 -0.49 -8.63 5.54
CA ASP A 79 0.69 -8.86 6.37
C ASP A 79 1.88 -7.94 6.02
N HIS A 80 2.22 -7.03 6.93
CA HIS A 80 3.27 -6.01 6.79
C HIS A 80 3.07 -4.99 5.65
N VAL A 81 1.84 -4.83 5.17
CA VAL A 81 1.46 -3.83 4.16
C VAL A 81 0.56 -2.76 4.78
N LEU A 82 1.08 -1.54 4.86
CA LEU A 82 0.34 -0.34 5.23
C LEU A 82 -0.58 0.12 4.09
N SER A 83 -1.78 0.52 4.47
CA SER A 83 -2.77 1.12 3.59
C SER A 83 -2.56 2.63 3.51
N ALA A 84 -2.23 3.16 2.33
CA ALA A 84 -2.12 4.60 2.11
C ALA A 84 -3.42 5.34 2.45
N TYR A 85 -4.58 4.74 2.14
CA TYR A 85 -5.89 5.28 2.50
C TYR A 85 -6.03 5.51 4.02
N LYS A 86 -5.69 4.50 4.84
CA LYS A 86 -5.77 4.63 6.31
C LYS A 86 -4.75 5.62 6.86
N ILE A 87 -3.57 5.69 6.25
CA ILE A 87 -2.53 6.66 6.57
C ILE A 87 -3.03 8.09 6.32
N ASP A 88 -3.60 8.36 5.15
CA ASP A 88 -4.17 9.67 4.81
C ASP A 88 -5.33 10.04 5.73
N LEU A 89 -6.22 9.08 6.05
CA LEU A 89 -7.29 9.30 7.02
C LEU A 89 -6.72 9.66 8.39
N LEU A 90 -5.72 8.92 8.88
CA LEU A 90 -5.11 9.19 10.18
C LEU A 90 -4.41 10.55 10.20
N ASP A 91 -3.70 10.91 9.12
CA ASP A 91 -3.06 12.22 8.96
C ASP A 91 -4.09 13.34 9.05
N ASN A 92 -5.21 13.18 8.33
CA ASN A 92 -6.30 14.14 8.36
C ASN A 92 -6.98 14.24 9.74
N ILE A 93 -7.18 13.14 10.45
CA ILE A 93 -7.70 13.14 11.82
C ILE A 93 -6.76 13.94 12.74
N CYS A 94 -5.45 13.71 12.65
CA CYS A 94 -4.46 14.35 13.52
C CYS A 94 -4.24 15.84 13.24
N LYS A 95 -4.74 16.40 12.13
CA LYS A 95 -4.68 17.85 11.84
C LYS A 95 -5.48 18.70 12.83
N THR A 96 -6.42 18.11 13.56
CA THR A 96 -7.21 18.82 14.58
C THR A 96 -6.78 18.43 15.98
N VAL A 97 -6.88 19.36 16.94
CA VAL A 97 -6.53 19.10 18.35
C VAL A 97 -7.37 17.96 18.93
N ASP A 98 -8.66 17.90 18.63
CA ASP A 98 -9.55 16.88 19.15
C ASP A 98 -9.37 15.53 18.44
N GLY A 99 -9.06 15.55 17.14
CA GLY A 99 -8.69 14.33 16.41
C GLY A 99 -7.37 13.74 16.93
N TYR A 100 -6.34 14.55 17.15
CA TYR A 100 -5.11 14.10 17.80
C TYR A 100 -5.39 13.50 19.19
N LYS A 101 -6.21 14.14 20.03
CA LYS A 101 -6.61 13.59 21.33
C LYS A 101 -7.29 12.23 21.19
N LYS A 102 -8.22 12.07 20.23
CA LYS A 102 -8.89 10.79 19.95
C LYS A 102 -7.89 9.69 19.62
N VAL A 103 -6.90 9.99 18.78
CA VAL A 103 -5.85 9.02 18.41
C VAL A 103 -4.99 8.69 19.64
N ARG A 104 -4.52 9.70 20.37
CA ARG A 104 -3.75 9.53 21.61
C ARG A 104 -4.48 8.62 22.60
N ASP A 105 -5.72 8.97 22.94
CA ASP A 105 -6.53 8.30 23.96
C ASP A 105 -6.88 6.85 23.58
N SER A 106 -6.81 6.50 22.30
CA SER A 106 -7.00 5.12 21.82
C SER A 106 -5.81 4.21 22.11
N PHE A 107 -4.65 4.79 22.42
CA PHE A 107 -3.39 4.06 22.56
C PHE A 107 -2.79 4.19 23.95
N SER A 108 -2.81 5.39 24.53
CA SER A 108 -2.01 5.70 25.71
C SER A 108 -2.39 7.06 26.34
N ASP A 109 -2.04 7.24 27.61
CA ASP A 109 -2.07 8.54 28.28
C ASP A 109 -0.84 9.42 27.93
N TYR A 110 0.20 8.81 27.34
CA TYR A 110 1.39 9.52 26.85
C TYR A 110 1.07 10.36 25.62
N SER A 111 1.82 11.44 25.42
CA SER A 111 1.80 12.11 24.13
C SER A 111 2.49 11.24 23.09
N ILE A 112 1.92 11.16 21.89
CA ILE A 112 2.37 10.26 20.84
C ILE A 112 2.73 11.05 19.59
N LYS A 113 3.74 10.59 18.88
CA LYS A 113 4.06 11.04 17.53
C LYS A 113 4.17 9.82 16.63
N ILE A 114 3.38 9.79 15.56
CA ILE A 114 3.39 8.72 14.55
C ILE A 114 3.79 9.36 13.23
N GLU A 115 4.87 8.85 12.65
CA GLU A 115 5.42 9.29 11.37
C GLU A 115 5.46 8.09 10.42
N VAL A 116 4.98 8.26 9.19
CA VAL A 116 5.20 7.29 8.12
C VAL A 116 5.88 8.01 6.97
N SER A 117 7.01 7.50 6.51
CA SER A 117 7.77 8.05 5.39
C SER A 117 8.35 6.97 4.50
N ASP A 118 8.68 7.30 3.26
CA ASP A 118 9.43 6.38 2.39
C ASP A 118 10.92 6.38 2.73
N VAL A 119 11.67 5.55 2.00
CA VAL A 119 13.14 5.46 2.14
C VAL A 119 13.86 6.75 1.81
N ASP A 120 13.26 7.61 0.98
CA ASP A 120 13.78 8.90 0.51
C ASP A 120 13.45 10.06 1.47
N GLY A 121 12.59 9.82 2.47
CA GLY A 121 12.21 10.78 3.50
C GLY A 121 10.96 11.61 3.18
N ASN A 122 10.19 11.24 2.16
CA ASN A 122 8.88 11.86 1.91
C ASN A 122 7.89 11.36 2.98
N ASN A 123 7.28 12.28 3.73
CA ASN A 123 6.32 11.94 4.78
C ASN A 123 4.91 11.77 4.20
N PHE A 124 4.25 10.68 4.58
CA PHE A 124 2.85 10.38 4.26
C PHE A 124 1.91 10.60 5.46
N LEU A 125 2.44 10.46 6.68
CA LEU A 125 1.70 10.72 7.91
C LEU A 125 2.59 11.47 8.88
N ILE A 126 2.06 12.56 9.45
CA ILE A 126 2.64 13.22 10.62
C ILE A 126 1.50 13.47 11.61
N CYS A 127 1.33 12.54 12.55
CA CYS A 127 0.45 12.73 13.69
C CYS A 127 1.29 13.11 14.90
N GLU A 128 1.32 14.38 15.29
CA GLU A 128 2.14 14.85 16.41
C GLU A 128 1.37 15.76 17.36
N PRO A 129 1.84 15.95 18.61
CA PRO A 129 1.16 16.83 19.56
C PRO A 129 1.11 18.27 19.03
N PRO A 130 -0.01 18.99 19.20
CA PRO A 130 -0.17 20.35 18.69
C PRO A 130 0.75 21.37 19.37
N VAL A 131 1.37 21.00 20.49
CA VAL A 131 2.33 21.82 21.22
C VAL A 131 3.60 21.01 21.42
N LYS A 132 4.76 21.62 21.16
CA LYS A 132 6.05 20.99 21.37
C LYS A 132 6.26 20.68 22.85
N ILE A 133 6.51 19.41 23.16
CA ILE A 133 6.73 18.93 24.53
C ILE A 133 8.22 18.75 24.73
N ILE A 134 8.80 19.41 25.74
CA ILE A 134 10.16 19.12 26.17
C ILE A 134 10.05 17.98 27.18
N SER A 135 10.31 16.75 26.74
CA SER A 135 10.08 15.53 27.51
C SER A 135 11.17 14.49 27.28
N THR A 136 11.13 13.43 28.09
CA THR A 136 11.86 12.20 27.75
C THR A 136 11.13 11.53 26.59
N GLU A 137 11.89 11.17 25.55
CA GLU A 137 11.35 10.53 24.35
C GLU A 137 11.86 9.10 24.20
N PHE A 138 10.98 8.22 23.75
CA PHE A 138 11.37 6.90 23.26
C PHE A 138 10.74 6.66 21.90
N SER A 139 11.55 6.24 20.92
CA SER A 139 11.10 5.95 19.56
C SER A 139 11.35 4.49 19.18
N LEU A 140 10.42 3.94 18.40
CA LEU A 140 10.55 2.65 17.72
C LEU A 140 10.27 2.84 16.24
N GLU A 141 11.04 2.15 15.39
CA GLU A 141 10.86 2.14 13.95
C GLU A 141 10.44 0.74 13.47
N ARG A 142 9.47 0.70 12.55
CA ARG A 142 9.05 -0.48 11.80
C ARG A 142 9.26 -0.24 10.31
N VAL A 143 9.62 -1.29 9.59
CA VAL A 143 9.66 -1.29 8.12
C VAL A 143 8.45 -2.05 7.62
N ALA A 144 7.73 -1.48 6.67
CA ALA A 144 6.56 -2.08 6.05
C ALA A 144 6.50 -1.70 4.57
N VAL A 145 5.60 -2.33 3.83
CA VAL A 145 5.28 -1.90 2.46
C VAL A 145 4.11 -0.93 2.52
N LEU A 146 4.26 0.29 2.02
CA LEU A 146 3.17 1.22 1.79
C LEU A 146 2.57 0.98 0.42
N ARG A 147 1.30 0.59 0.38
CA ARG A 147 0.57 0.42 -0.87
C ARG A 147 -0.40 1.58 -1.09
N ASP A 148 -0.28 2.22 -2.24
CA ASP A 148 -1.12 3.31 -2.74
C ASP A 148 -1.56 2.97 -4.18
N SER A 149 -2.60 3.65 -4.64
CA SER A 149 -3.00 3.68 -6.05
C SER A 149 -1.81 4.00 -6.96
N MET A 150 -1.78 3.41 -8.16
CA MET A 150 -0.70 3.57 -9.12
C MET A 150 -0.65 5.00 -9.63
N LYS A 151 0.56 5.53 -9.85
CA LYS A 151 0.72 6.92 -10.32
C LYS A 151 1.20 6.95 -11.75
N SER A 152 0.72 7.91 -12.53
CA SER A 152 1.23 8.13 -13.88
C SER A 152 2.67 8.64 -13.85
N ASP A 153 3.47 8.18 -14.79
CA ASP A 153 4.80 8.72 -15.10
C ASP A 153 4.84 9.19 -16.57
N SER A 154 5.99 9.71 -17.02
CA SER A 154 6.17 10.22 -18.39
C SER A 154 6.03 9.17 -19.49
N SER A 155 6.03 7.87 -19.15
CA SER A 155 5.84 6.76 -20.09
C SER A 155 4.42 6.18 -20.05
N THR A 156 3.60 6.63 -19.11
CA THR A 156 2.25 6.13 -18.93
C THR A 156 1.35 6.65 -20.04
N VAL A 157 0.66 5.72 -20.72
CA VAL A 157 -0.27 5.97 -21.83
C VAL A 157 -1.72 5.88 -21.38
N LEU A 158 -1.98 5.07 -20.35
CA LEU A 158 -3.28 4.88 -19.73
C LEU A 158 -3.10 4.67 -18.23
N LEU A 159 -3.93 5.31 -17.43
CA LEU A 159 -4.12 4.98 -16.02
C LEU A 159 -5.61 5.06 -15.68
N LEU A 160 -6.21 3.93 -15.30
CA LEU A 160 -7.59 3.83 -14.85
C LEU A 160 -7.61 3.39 -13.39
N HIS A 161 -8.08 4.25 -12.50
CA HIS A 161 -8.27 3.91 -11.10
C HIS A 161 -9.60 3.20 -10.81
N LEU A 162 -10.58 3.29 -11.73
CA LEU A 162 -11.87 2.61 -11.61
C LEU A 162 -12.65 2.91 -10.30
N ASN A 163 -12.44 4.12 -9.78
CA ASN A 163 -12.95 4.54 -8.48
C ASN A 163 -14.38 5.07 -8.50
N ASN A 164 -14.97 5.25 -9.69
CA ASN A 164 -16.22 5.99 -9.87
C ASN A 164 -16.16 7.38 -9.19
N ASP A 165 -15.02 8.05 -9.33
CA ASP A 165 -14.74 9.31 -8.66
C ASP A 165 -15.40 10.49 -9.41
N VAL A 166 -16.55 10.91 -8.90
CA VAL A 166 -17.34 12.02 -9.45
C VAL A 166 -16.58 13.34 -9.48
N ALA A 167 -15.52 13.52 -8.66
CA ALA A 167 -14.70 14.72 -8.69
C ALA A 167 -13.89 14.84 -9.99
N TYR A 168 -13.62 13.71 -10.65
CA TYR A 168 -12.94 13.64 -11.95
C TYR A 168 -13.91 13.38 -13.11
N GLY A 169 -15.22 13.49 -12.86
CA GLY A 169 -16.25 13.32 -13.86
C GLY A 169 -16.51 11.86 -14.27
N GLU A 170 -16.05 10.88 -13.48
CA GLU A 170 -16.43 9.49 -13.68
C GLU A 170 -17.94 9.29 -13.45
N THR A 171 -18.51 8.33 -14.18
CA THR A 171 -19.90 7.90 -14.03
C THR A 171 -19.97 6.38 -14.11
N ALA A 172 -21.17 5.81 -13.95
CA ALA A 172 -21.38 4.37 -14.15
C ALA A 172 -20.94 3.86 -15.53
N THR A 173 -20.84 4.74 -16.54
CA THR A 173 -20.48 4.33 -17.91
C THR A 173 -19.27 5.07 -18.49
N TYR A 174 -18.57 5.87 -17.70
CA TYR A 174 -17.41 6.66 -18.13
C TYR A 174 -16.30 6.58 -17.09
N PHE A 175 -15.13 6.12 -17.53
CA PHE A 175 -13.97 5.84 -16.70
C PHE A 175 -12.82 6.75 -17.14
N ASN A 176 -12.36 7.60 -16.23
CA ASN A 176 -11.44 8.67 -16.57
C ASN A 176 -10.00 8.16 -16.72
N ASP A 177 -9.29 8.63 -17.74
CA ASP A 177 -7.86 8.39 -17.89
C ASP A 177 -7.04 9.38 -17.07
N PHE A 178 -6.47 8.90 -15.96
CA PHE A 178 -5.63 9.66 -15.04
C PHE A 178 -4.19 9.85 -15.54
N SER A 179 -3.83 9.27 -16.69
CA SER A 179 -2.54 9.57 -17.32
C SER A 179 -2.51 10.95 -18.00
N GLY A 180 -3.69 11.52 -18.28
CA GLY A 180 -3.83 12.79 -18.99
C GLY A 180 -3.65 12.71 -20.52
N ASN A 181 -3.61 11.49 -21.09
CA ASN A 181 -3.41 11.28 -22.54
C ASN A 181 -4.72 11.20 -23.34
N GLY A 182 -5.88 11.36 -22.69
CA GLY A 182 -7.19 11.37 -23.36
C GLY A 182 -7.67 9.98 -23.79
N ASN A 183 -7.22 8.94 -23.09
CA ASN A 183 -7.61 7.55 -23.31
C ASN A 183 -8.74 7.07 -22.38
N SER A 184 -9.64 7.96 -21.94
CA SER A 184 -10.78 7.59 -21.09
C SER A 184 -11.65 6.51 -21.74
N PHE A 185 -12.15 5.57 -20.92
CA PHE A 185 -12.94 4.44 -21.37
C PHE A 185 -14.43 4.70 -21.17
N SER A 186 -15.25 3.98 -21.92
CA SER A 186 -16.70 3.94 -21.72
C SER A 186 -17.25 2.55 -21.98
N CYS A 187 -18.50 2.33 -21.62
CA CYS A 187 -19.28 1.13 -21.89
C CYS A 187 -20.70 1.53 -22.33
N ALA A 188 -21.54 0.57 -22.67
CA ALA A 188 -22.95 0.80 -22.95
C ALA A 188 -23.81 -0.28 -22.25
N ASP A 189 -24.92 0.13 -21.65
CA ASP A 189 -25.89 -0.81 -21.08
C ASP A 189 -26.54 -1.68 -22.17
N PRO A 190 -26.83 -2.96 -21.89
CA PRO A 190 -26.65 -3.68 -20.62
C PRO A 190 -25.30 -4.41 -20.50
N SER A 191 -24.28 -3.97 -21.24
CA SER A 191 -22.94 -4.58 -21.30
C SER A 191 -21.89 -3.83 -20.46
N CYS A 192 -22.34 -3.04 -19.49
CA CYS A 192 -21.44 -2.29 -18.63
C CYS A 192 -21.21 -3.03 -17.31
N PRO A 193 -19.95 -3.26 -16.90
CA PRO A 193 -19.66 -3.84 -15.60
C PRO A 193 -20.13 -2.92 -14.46
N ILE A 194 -20.38 -3.53 -13.29
CA ILE A 194 -20.84 -2.80 -12.12
C ILE A 194 -19.68 -2.36 -11.23
N SER A 195 -19.86 -1.25 -10.53
CA SER A 195 -18.89 -0.78 -9.54
C SER A 195 -19.06 -1.50 -8.20
N VAL A 196 -17.97 -2.03 -7.65
CA VAL A 196 -17.91 -2.73 -6.36
C VAL A 196 -16.76 -2.20 -5.51
N ASP A 197 -16.61 -2.70 -4.28
CA ASP A 197 -15.43 -2.43 -3.45
C ASP A 197 -14.18 -3.06 -4.09
N GLY A 198 -13.19 -2.21 -4.35
CA GLY A 198 -11.97 -2.52 -5.08
C GLY A 198 -10.79 -2.90 -4.22
N LYS A 199 -9.62 -3.00 -4.85
CA LYS A 199 -8.36 -3.11 -4.14
C LYS A 199 -8.02 -1.76 -3.51
N PHE A 200 -8.31 -0.66 -4.20
CA PHE A 200 -8.21 0.71 -3.69
C PHE A 200 -9.55 1.41 -3.91
N LYS A 201 -10.30 1.68 -2.84
CA LYS A 201 -11.67 2.22 -2.91
C LYS A 201 -12.60 1.34 -3.76
N ASN A 202 -12.81 1.63 -5.05
CA ASN A 202 -13.76 0.94 -5.92
C ASN A 202 -13.05 0.23 -7.07
N ALA A 203 -13.76 -0.71 -7.70
CA ALA A 203 -13.28 -1.45 -8.87
C ALA A 203 -14.47 -1.83 -9.77
N LEU A 204 -14.19 -2.49 -10.90
CA LEU A 204 -15.21 -3.02 -11.80
C LEU A 204 -15.34 -4.53 -11.69
N GLU A 205 -16.57 -5.01 -11.45
CA GLU A 205 -16.94 -6.42 -11.49
C GLU A 205 -17.61 -6.76 -12.83
N PHE A 206 -17.09 -7.79 -13.49
CA PHE A 206 -17.55 -8.32 -14.77
C PHE A 206 -18.23 -9.66 -14.54
N ASP A 207 -19.41 -9.83 -15.14
CA ASP A 207 -20.29 -10.97 -14.89
C ASP A 207 -20.01 -12.24 -15.71
N GLY A 208 -19.13 -12.15 -16.72
CA GLY A 208 -18.82 -13.25 -17.64
C GLY A 208 -19.81 -13.50 -18.77
N SER A 209 -20.69 -12.54 -19.05
CA SER A 209 -21.68 -12.66 -20.11
C SER A 209 -21.38 -11.69 -21.25
N ASN A 210 -21.42 -10.40 -20.98
CA ASN A 210 -21.29 -9.38 -22.02
C ASN A 210 -20.61 -8.10 -21.53
N ASP A 211 -20.12 -8.07 -20.29
CA ASP A 211 -19.50 -6.89 -19.72
C ASP A 211 -18.16 -6.58 -20.37
N TYR A 212 -17.97 -5.30 -20.73
CA TYR A 212 -16.68 -4.75 -21.10
C TYR A 212 -16.63 -3.23 -20.97
N ILE A 213 -15.42 -2.70 -20.87
CA ILE A 213 -15.14 -1.28 -21.11
C ILE A 213 -14.22 -1.14 -22.32
N ILE A 214 -14.42 -0.09 -23.11
CA ILE A 214 -13.73 0.10 -24.38
C ILE A 214 -13.22 1.53 -24.55
N LYS A 215 -12.07 1.64 -25.20
CA LYS A 215 -11.60 2.87 -25.85
C LYS A 215 -11.28 2.58 -27.32
N ASN A 216 -12.02 3.24 -28.21
CA ASN A 216 -11.86 3.13 -29.66
C ASN A 216 -12.04 4.50 -30.35
N PRO A 217 -11.03 5.05 -31.05
CA PRO A 217 -9.66 4.56 -31.13
C PRO A 217 -8.90 4.77 -29.82
N PHE A 218 -7.95 3.88 -29.52
CA PHE A 218 -6.99 4.00 -28.42
C PHE A 218 -5.67 4.60 -28.94
N GLY A 219 -5.26 5.72 -28.34
CA GLY A 219 -4.13 6.54 -28.78
C GLY A 219 -2.88 6.37 -27.92
N GLY A 220 -1.76 6.96 -28.37
CA GLY A 220 -0.50 6.99 -27.60
C GLY A 220 0.26 5.66 -27.51
N PHE A 221 -0.22 4.63 -28.21
CA PHE A 221 0.27 3.26 -28.13
C PHE A 221 0.88 2.82 -29.46
N SER A 222 2.21 2.94 -29.58
CA SER A 222 2.98 2.48 -30.74
C SER A 222 4.42 2.19 -30.33
N GLY A 223 5.07 1.27 -31.05
CA GLY A 223 6.51 1.02 -30.90
C GLY A 223 6.86 -0.38 -30.40
N ASN A 224 8.05 -0.52 -29.83
CA ASN A 224 8.67 -1.83 -29.56
C ASN A 224 8.67 -2.18 -28.07
N ALA A 225 7.84 -1.54 -27.25
CA ALA A 225 7.84 -1.76 -25.81
C ALA A 225 6.46 -1.52 -25.23
N ILE A 226 6.07 -2.39 -24.29
CA ILE A 226 4.86 -2.22 -23.50
C ILE A 226 5.09 -2.78 -22.09
N SER A 227 4.53 -2.10 -21.11
CA SER A 227 4.23 -2.69 -19.81
C SER A 227 2.74 -2.51 -19.49
N VAL A 228 2.10 -3.54 -18.97
CA VAL A 228 0.70 -3.52 -18.53
C VAL A 228 0.66 -3.99 -17.09
N GLU A 229 0.07 -3.19 -16.22
CA GLU A 229 -0.05 -3.42 -14.79
C GLU A 229 -1.52 -3.31 -14.38
N PHE A 230 -2.01 -4.23 -13.56
CA PHE A 230 -3.38 -4.21 -13.07
C PHE A 230 -3.54 -5.08 -11.83
N TRP A 231 -4.57 -4.80 -11.05
CA TRP A 231 -5.06 -5.68 -9.99
C TRP A 231 -6.23 -6.52 -10.51
N ILE A 232 -6.25 -7.79 -10.12
CA ILE A 232 -7.25 -8.77 -10.55
C ILE A 232 -7.68 -9.66 -9.38
N LYS A 233 -8.97 -9.98 -9.30
CA LYS A 233 -9.54 -10.99 -8.39
C LYS A 233 -10.57 -11.82 -9.13
N THR A 234 -10.29 -13.11 -9.33
CA THR A 234 -11.18 -14.01 -10.07
C THR A 234 -11.03 -15.46 -9.60
N ALA A 235 -12.03 -16.30 -9.91
CA ALA A 235 -11.97 -17.76 -9.82
C ALA A 235 -12.07 -18.45 -11.20
N ALA A 236 -12.23 -17.69 -12.28
CA ALA A 236 -12.43 -18.18 -13.64
C ALA A 236 -11.10 -18.39 -14.39
N GLY A 237 -11.18 -18.85 -15.64
CA GLY A 237 -10.03 -19.04 -16.53
C GLY A 237 -10.48 -19.20 -17.98
N GLY A 238 -9.53 -19.20 -18.92
CA GLY A 238 -9.84 -19.20 -20.36
C GLY A 238 -10.45 -17.88 -20.90
N ASP A 239 -10.35 -16.80 -20.12
CA ASP A 239 -10.94 -15.48 -20.31
C ASP A 239 -10.01 -14.47 -21.03
N GLY A 240 -10.60 -13.44 -21.64
CA GLY A 240 -9.89 -12.28 -22.19
C GLY A 240 -9.87 -11.13 -21.19
N ILE A 241 -8.67 -10.77 -20.69
CA ILE A 241 -8.53 -9.79 -19.61
C ILE A 241 -8.33 -8.37 -20.19
N ILE A 242 -7.27 -8.20 -20.98
CA ILE A 242 -6.92 -6.92 -21.64
C ILE A 242 -6.61 -7.22 -23.10
N SER A 243 -7.45 -6.74 -24.00
CA SER A 243 -7.38 -6.99 -25.44
C SER A 243 -7.12 -5.70 -26.21
N TYR A 244 -6.10 -5.70 -27.05
CA TYR A 244 -5.82 -4.66 -28.02
C TYR A 244 -5.84 -5.24 -29.44
N ALA A 245 -6.75 -4.72 -30.26
CA ALA A 245 -6.94 -5.15 -31.63
C ALA A 245 -6.70 -4.00 -32.63
N VAL A 246 -6.03 -4.30 -33.74
CA VAL A 246 -5.91 -3.40 -34.91
C VAL A 246 -6.54 -4.05 -36.14
N VAL A 247 -6.77 -3.26 -37.18
CA VAL A 247 -7.29 -3.79 -38.45
C VAL A 247 -6.33 -4.86 -38.99
N GLY A 248 -6.83 -6.08 -39.14
CA GLY A 248 -6.05 -7.24 -39.60
C GLY A 248 -5.35 -8.05 -38.51
N ALA A 249 -5.42 -7.65 -37.24
CA ALA A 249 -4.90 -8.43 -36.10
C ALA A 249 -5.75 -8.19 -34.84
N SER A 250 -6.65 -9.13 -34.54
CA SER A 250 -7.54 -9.06 -33.37
C SER A 250 -6.84 -9.29 -32.04
N THR A 251 -5.67 -9.94 -32.06
CA THR A 251 -4.82 -10.21 -30.89
C THR A 251 -3.49 -9.46 -30.97
N GLU A 252 -3.48 -8.23 -31.48
CA GLU A 252 -2.25 -7.43 -31.62
C GLU A 252 -1.47 -7.36 -30.31
N PHE A 253 -2.16 -7.17 -29.19
CA PHE A 253 -1.67 -7.50 -27.85
C PHE A 253 -2.86 -8.03 -27.03
N LEU A 254 -2.73 -9.20 -26.38
CA LEU A 254 -3.78 -9.73 -25.51
C LEU A 254 -3.17 -10.40 -24.28
N ILE A 255 -3.68 -10.06 -23.11
CA ILE A 255 -3.48 -10.81 -21.86
C ILE A 255 -4.76 -11.59 -21.61
N SER A 256 -4.63 -12.90 -21.44
CA SER A 256 -5.75 -13.84 -21.34
C SER A 256 -5.45 -14.96 -20.36
N ASP A 257 -6.47 -15.76 -20.04
CA ASP A 257 -6.42 -16.98 -19.24
C ASP A 257 -5.92 -16.77 -17.81
N SER A 258 -6.81 -16.35 -16.92
CA SER A 258 -6.58 -16.18 -15.49
C SER A 258 -6.12 -17.46 -14.76
N SER A 259 -6.32 -18.64 -15.35
CA SER A 259 -5.83 -19.92 -14.80
C SER A 259 -4.36 -20.19 -15.10
N GLY A 260 -3.77 -19.42 -16.02
CA GLY A 260 -2.37 -19.47 -16.38
C GLY A 260 -2.09 -18.43 -17.44
N ILE A 261 -1.72 -17.22 -17.00
CA ILE A 261 -1.67 -16.02 -17.85
C ILE A 261 -0.99 -16.33 -19.19
N ARG A 262 -1.72 -16.09 -20.28
CA ARG A 262 -1.26 -16.22 -21.66
C ARG A 262 -1.16 -14.84 -22.29
N ILE A 263 -0.03 -14.58 -22.92
CA ILE A 263 0.25 -13.30 -23.58
C ILE A 263 0.36 -13.54 -25.08
N TYR A 264 -0.44 -12.82 -25.86
CA TYR A 264 -0.39 -12.82 -27.31
C TYR A 264 0.31 -11.57 -27.84
N ARG A 265 1.02 -11.77 -28.95
CA ARG A 265 1.43 -10.75 -29.89
C ARG A 265 1.06 -11.18 -31.29
N ASN A 266 -0.01 -10.57 -31.82
CA ASN A 266 -0.62 -10.94 -33.09
C ASN A 266 -0.86 -12.47 -33.13
N SER A 267 -0.27 -13.19 -34.08
CA SER A 267 -0.45 -14.64 -34.25
C SER A 267 0.44 -15.52 -33.36
N SER A 268 1.26 -14.94 -32.47
CA SER A 268 2.17 -15.67 -31.56
C SER A 268 1.72 -15.51 -30.12
N TYR A 269 2.01 -16.49 -29.26
CA TYR A 269 1.73 -16.41 -27.84
C TYR A 269 2.74 -17.17 -26.97
N VAL A 270 2.73 -16.88 -25.68
CA VAL A 270 3.42 -17.66 -24.63
C VAL A 270 2.45 -18.02 -23.51
N ASP A 271 2.49 -19.27 -23.07
CA ASP A 271 1.83 -19.74 -21.84
C ASP A 271 2.79 -19.59 -20.67
N THR A 272 2.41 -18.80 -19.66
CA THR A 272 3.32 -18.51 -18.54
C THR A 272 3.15 -19.47 -17.36
N ASN A 273 2.00 -20.17 -17.29
CA ASN A 273 1.54 -20.96 -16.15
C ASN A 273 1.42 -20.15 -14.84
N VAL A 274 1.40 -18.82 -14.92
CA VAL A 274 1.17 -17.94 -13.76
C VAL A 274 -0.34 -17.85 -13.53
N ALA A 275 -0.86 -18.62 -12.58
CA ALA A 275 -2.28 -18.62 -12.23
C ALA A 275 -2.64 -17.48 -11.26
N VAL A 276 -3.82 -16.86 -11.42
CA VAL A 276 -4.38 -15.81 -10.53
C VAL A 276 -5.82 -16.09 -10.11
N ASN A 277 -6.33 -17.26 -10.44
CA ASN A 277 -7.74 -17.62 -10.26
C ASN A 277 -8.06 -18.29 -8.91
N ASP A 278 -7.47 -17.81 -7.82
CA ASP A 278 -7.69 -18.33 -6.46
C ASP A 278 -8.70 -17.50 -5.64
N ASN A 279 -9.41 -16.58 -6.32
CA ASN A 279 -10.36 -15.62 -5.76
C ASN A 279 -9.76 -14.62 -4.76
N LYS A 280 -8.44 -14.36 -4.83
CA LYS A 280 -7.77 -13.30 -4.08
C LYS A 280 -7.28 -12.20 -5.02
N TRP A 281 -7.04 -11.03 -4.44
CA TRP A 281 -6.41 -9.93 -5.16
C TRP A 281 -4.96 -10.30 -5.51
N HIS A 282 -4.63 -10.19 -6.78
CA HIS A 282 -3.29 -10.30 -7.30
C HIS A 282 -2.92 -9.05 -8.09
N PHE A 283 -1.67 -8.61 -7.93
CA PHE A 283 -1.08 -7.61 -8.81
C PHE A 283 -0.33 -8.31 -9.92
N ILE A 284 -0.66 -7.99 -11.16
CA ILE A 284 0.01 -8.52 -12.34
C ILE A 284 0.67 -7.38 -13.09
N ALA A 285 1.95 -7.57 -13.43
CA ALA A 285 2.67 -6.74 -14.38
C ALA A 285 3.22 -7.60 -15.51
N VAL A 286 2.93 -7.24 -16.75
CA VAL A 286 3.47 -7.86 -17.96
C VAL A 286 4.34 -6.86 -18.68
N THR A 287 5.61 -7.17 -18.91
CA THR A 287 6.51 -6.35 -19.74
C THR A 287 6.87 -7.11 -21.01
N TRP A 288 6.87 -6.44 -22.16
CA TRP A 288 7.32 -6.99 -23.43
C TRP A 288 8.23 -6.01 -24.17
N ASP A 289 9.41 -6.49 -24.57
CA ASP A 289 10.37 -5.79 -25.44
C ASP A 289 10.35 -6.42 -26.84
N GLY A 290 9.91 -5.67 -27.84
CA GLY A 290 9.87 -6.10 -29.23
C GLY A 290 11.22 -6.23 -29.89
N ASN A 291 12.27 -5.57 -29.41
CA ASN A 291 13.59 -5.70 -30.01
C ASN A 291 14.21 -7.07 -29.70
N SER A 292 14.12 -7.50 -28.43
CA SER A 292 14.66 -8.78 -27.95
C SER A 292 13.64 -9.92 -27.90
N GLY A 293 12.34 -9.58 -27.95
CA GLY A 293 11.24 -10.48 -27.64
C GLY A 293 11.06 -10.74 -26.13
N ASN A 294 11.90 -10.16 -25.27
CA ASN A 294 11.89 -10.48 -23.84
C ASN A 294 10.53 -10.14 -23.22
N THR A 295 9.92 -11.14 -22.59
CA THR A 295 8.58 -11.08 -22.00
C THR A 295 8.65 -11.56 -20.57
N ILE A 296 8.25 -10.71 -19.62
CA ILE A 296 8.32 -11.02 -18.20
C ILE A 296 6.93 -10.82 -17.60
N VAL A 297 6.52 -11.76 -16.74
CA VAL A 297 5.34 -11.60 -15.88
C VAL A 297 5.78 -11.52 -14.43
N TYR A 298 5.29 -10.51 -13.75
CA TYR A 298 5.42 -10.35 -12.31
C TYR A 298 4.07 -10.61 -11.67
N LYS A 299 4.06 -11.40 -10.61
CA LYS A 299 2.90 -11.63 -9.74
C LYS A 299 3.24 -11.16 -8.34
N ASP A 300 2.41 -10.29 -7.77
CA ASP A 300 2.54 -9.79 -6.39
C ASP A 300 3.94 -9.24 -6.07
N GLY A 301 4.47 -8.44 -7.00
CA GLY A 301 5.78 -7.79 -6.88
C GLY A 301 6.99 -8.71 -7.06
N LYS A 302 6.80 -9.93 -7.59
CA LYS A 302 7.89 -10.90 -7.85
C LYS A 302 7.88 -11.36 -9.30
N LYS A 303 9.06 -11.53 -9.90
CA LYS A 303 9.19 -12.14 -11.23
C LYS A 303 8.75 -13.60 -11.17
N SER A 304 7.71 -13.96 -11.91
CA SER A 304 7.11 -15.31 -11.92
C SER A 304 7.31 -16.04 -13.24
N TYR A 305 7.55 -15.32 -14.33
CA TYR A 305 7.85 -15.89 -15.64
C TYR A 305 8.80 -14.99 -16.42
N GLU A 306 9.65 -15.58 -17.26
CA GLU A 306 10.47 -14.90 -18.26
C GLU A 306 10.60 -15.79 -19.50
N GLY A 307 10.43 -15.21 -20.69
CA GLY A 307 10.53 -15.91 -21.96
C GLY A 307 10.65 -14.97 -23.15
N SER A 308 10.55 -15.52 -24.36
CA SER A 308 10.63 -14.74 -25.60
C SER A 308 9.34 -14.84 -26.40
N LEU A 309 8.83 -13.70 -26.88
CA LEU A 309 7.62 -13.58 -27.69
C LEU A 309 7.85 -12.56 -28.80
N ALA A 310 7.58 -12.95 -30.05
CA ALA A 310 7.53 -12.05 -31.20
C ALA A 310 8.74 -11.08 -31.33
N GLN A 311 9.96 -11.62 -31.24
CA GLN A 311 11.19 -10.84 -31.41
C GLN A 311 11.23 -10.11 -32.78
N GLY A 312 11.75 -8.88 -32.77
CA GLY A 312 11.88 -8.02 -33.95
C GLY A 312 10.55 -7.45 -34.44
N LYS A 313 9.49 -7.51 -33.63
CA LYS A 313 8.17 -6.96 -33.96
C LYS A 313 7.92 -5.65 -33.23
N ALA A 314 6.95 -4.89 -33.73
CA ALA A 314 6.45 -3.65 -33.14
C ALA A 314 4.95 -3.77 -32.90
N ILE A 315 4.41 -2.97 -31.99
CA ILE A 315 2.97 -2.78 -31.80
C ILE A 315 2.48 -1.77 -32.84
N ILE A 316 1.46 -2.16 -33.59
CA ILE A 316 0.78 -1.30 -34.56
C ILE A 316 -0.19 -0.37 -33.81
N SER A 317 -0.26 0.90 -34.21
CA SER A 317 -1.16 1.89 -33.59
C SER A 317 -2.53 1.98 -34.27
N GLY A 318 -3.44 2.76 -33.67
CA GLY A 318 -4.76 3.06 -34.26
C GLY A 318 -5.83 2.00 -34.01
N GLY A 319 -5.56 1.06 -33.08
CA GLY A 319 -6.48 0.02 -32.66
C GLY A 319 -7.50 0.44 -31.59
N SER A 320 -8.22 -0.57 -31.10
CA SER A 320 -9.18 -0.48 -30.00
C SER A 320 -8.66 -1.30 -28.82
N MET A 321 -8.74 -0.71 -27.62
CA MET A 321 -8.44 -1.38 -26.36
C MET A 321 -9.76 -1.75 -25.67
N VAL A 322 -9.88 -2.99 -25.23
CA VAL A 322 -11.03 -3.55 -24.51
C VAL A 322 -10.55 -4.26 -23.26
N ILE A 323 -11.24 -4.03 -22.15
CA ILE A 323 -11.03 -4.74 -20.88
C ILE A 323 -12.25 -5.62 -20.63
N GLY A 324 -12.01 -6.89 -20.28
CA GLY A 324 -13.04 -7.86 -19.92
C GLY A 324 -13.52 -8.79 -21.04
N GLN A 325 -13.02 -8.64 -22.26
CA GLN A 325 -13.40 -9.47 -23.41
C GLN A 325 -12.23 -9.70 -24.37
N ASN A 326 -12.18 -10.87 -25.02
CA ASN A 326 -11.28 -11.11 -26.16
C ASN A 326 -11.94 -10.66 -27.47
N GLN A 327 -11.30 -9.75 -28.19
CA GLN A 327 -11.79 -9.22 -29.46
C GLN A 327 -11.62 -10.21 -30.62
N GLY A 328 -12.66 -10.39 -31.43
CA GLY A 328 -12.56 -11.02 -32.75
C GLY A 328 -12.33 -10.01 -33.88
N ASN A 329 -12.79 -8.77 -33.69
CA ASN A 329 -12.57 -7.63 -34.57
C ASN A 329 -12.28 -6.36 -33.74
N VAL A 330 -11.82 -5.29 -34.39
CA VAL A 330 -11.50 -4.02 -33.71
C VAL A 330 -12.75 -3.46 -33.02
N GLY A 331 -12.77 -3.59 -31.69
CA GLY A 331 -13.85 -3.10 -30.83
C GLY A 331 -15.16 -3.90 -30.88
N ASP A 332 -15.16 -5.10 -31.46
CA ASP A 332 -16.39 -5.87 -31.72
C ASP A 332 -16.10 -7.39 -31.88
N SER A 333 -17.15 -8.19 -32.12
CA SER A 333 -17.12 -9.62 -32.41
C SER A 333 -16.38 -10.42 -31.34
N PHE A 334 -16.71 -10.19 -30.07
CA PHE A 334 -16.07 -10.84 -28.94
C PHE A 334 -16.17 -12.37 -29.00
N GLN A 335 -15.12 -13.04 -28.51
CA GLN A 335 -15.03 -14.49 -28.54
C GLN A 335 -15.89 -15.12 -27.43
N ALA A 336 -16.95 -15.81 -27.83
CA ALA A 336 -17.84 -16.50 -26.91
C ALA A 336 -17.09 -17.54 -26.04
N GLY A 337 -17.34 -17.52 -24.74
CA GLY A 337 -16.67 -18.38 -23.76
C GLY A 337 -15.30 -17.86 -23.32
N GLN A 338 -14.93 -16.63 -23.70
CA GLN A 338 -13.71 -15.94 -23.25
C GLN A 338 -14.03 -14.58 -22.61
N GLU A 339 -15.23 -14.46 -22.06
CA GLU A 339 -15.65 -13.33 -21.24
C GLU A 339 -14.90 -13.37 -19.90
N PHE A 340 -14.43 -12.22 -19.43
CA PHE A 340 -13.85 -12.12 -18.09
C PHE A 340 -14.93 -12.20 -17.02
N ILE A 341 -14.67 -13.00 -15.97
CA ILE A 341 -15.49 -13.06 -14.76
C ILE A 341 -14.62 -12.64 -13.60
N GLY A 342 -15.05 -11.65 -12.82
CA GLY A 342 -14.35 -11.23 -11.60
C GLY A 342 -14.15 -9.72 -11.55
N VAL A 343 -13.17 -9.29 -10.76
CA VAL A 343 -12.97 -7.87 -10.45
C VAL A 343 -11.60 -7.40 -10.94
N ILE A 344 -11.54 -6.24 -11.61
CA ILE A 344 -10.30 -5.59 -12.04
C ILE A 344 -10.23 -4.17 -11.46
N ASP A 345 -9.03 -3.79 -11.04
CA ASP A 345 -8.74 -2.48 -10.46
C ASP A 345 -7.37 -1.95 -10.95
N GLU A 346 -7.16 -0.63 -10.87
CA GLU A 346 -5.91 0.09 -11.14
C GLU A 346 -5.17 -0.37 -12.41
N ILE A 347 -5.72 -0.11 -13.59
CA ILE A 347 -5.10 -0.51 -14.87
C ILE A 347 -4.12 0.58 -15.31
N LYS A 348 -2.86 0.21 -15.51
CA LYS A 348 -1.81 1.08 -16.05
C LYS A 348 -1.16 0.47 -17.28
N ILE A 349 -1.02 1.26 -18.34
CA ILE A 349 -0.30 0.86 -19.55
C ILE A 349 0.80 1.88 -19.82
N SER A 350 2.02 1.40 -20.04
CA SER A 350 3.19 2.23 -20.37
C SER A 350 3.80 1.80 -21.70
N ASN A 351 4.33 2.76 -22.46
CA ASN A 351 5.04 2.54 -23.73
C ASN A 351 6.55 2.27 -23.55
N LYS A 352 6.93 1.71 -22.40
CA LYS A 352 8.30 1.31 -22.07
C LYS A 352 8.31 -0.08 -21.45
N VAL A 353 9.48 -0.71 -21.45
CA VAL A 353 9.74 -1.89 -20.61
C VAL A 353 10.06 -1.37 -19.21
N LYS A 354 9.14 -1.55 -18.27
CA LYS A 354 9.36 -1.12 -16.89
C LYS A 354 10.40 -1.99 -16.21
N THR A 355 11.23 -1.37 -15.38
CA THR A 355 12.19 -2.11 -14.56
C THR A 355 11.49 -2.79 -13.39
N PHE A 356 12.16 -3.75 -12.77
CA PHE A 356 11.65 -4.38 -11.56
C PHE A 356 11.37 -3.36 -10.45
N ASP A 357 12.22 -2.36 -10.27
CA ASP A 357 12.04 -1.33 -9.24
C ASP A 357 10.83 -0.43 -9.53
N GLU A 358 10.58 -0.10 -10.79
CA GLU A 358 9.39 0.66 -11.19
C GLU A 358 8.10 -0.15 -10.95
N ILE A 359 8.12 -1.45 -11.23
CA ILE A 359 7.00 -2.36 -10.97
C ILE A 359 6.79 -2.53 -9.47
N LEU A 360 7.87 -2.66 -8.70
CA LEU A 360 7.78 -2.78 -7.25
C LEU A 360 7.22 -1.51 -6.64
N ASN A 361 7.63 -0.32 -7.12
CA ASN A 361 7.08 0.95 -6.68
C ASN A 361 5.57 1.09 -6.95
N ASP A 362 5.08 0.55 -8.06
CA ASP A 362 3.64 0.54 -8.38
C ASP A 362 2.87 -0.54 -7.60
N TYR A 363 3.52 -1.66 -7.26
CA TYR A 363 2.95 -2.68 -6.36
C TYR A 363 2.88 -2.23 -4.89
N GLY A 364 3.87 -1.46 -4.43
CA GLY A 364 3.98 -0.94 -3.08
C GLY A 364 5.41 -0.51 -2.72
N LYS A 365 5.54 0.64 -2.06
CA LYS A 365 6.82 1.26 -1.67
C LYS A 365 7.31 0.73 -0.32
N ILE A 366 8.61 0.75 -0.06
CA ILE A 366 9.12 0.54 1.30
C ILE A 366 8.88 1.82 2.11
N ALA A 367 8.24 1.67 3.27
CA ALA A 367 7.99 2.74 4.21
C ALA A 367 8.57 2.42 5.60
N ARG A 368 9.01 3.47 6.28
CA ARG A 368 9.40 3.48 7.69
C ARG A 368 8.25 4.09 8.48
N MET A 369 7.73 3.35 9.46
CA MET A 369 6.80 3.87 10.44
C MET A 369 7.56 4.08 11.76
N LYS A 370 7.71 5.34 12.16
CA LYS A 370 8.36 5.73 13.41
C LYS A 370 7.30 6.17 14.41
N ILE A 371 7.33 5.56 15.60
CA ILE A 371 6.41 5.85 16.69
C ILE A 371 7.25 6.36 17.85
N THR A 372 6.93 7.57 18.33
CA THR A 372 7.60 8.20 19.46
C THR A 372 6.58 8.48 20.54
N ILE A 373 6.91 8.17 21.79
CA ILE A 373 6.12 8.58 22.96
C ILE A 373 6.90 9.57 23.81
N MET A 374 6.15 10.52 24.37
CA MET A 374 6.63 11.66 25.13
C MET A 374 5.91 11.70 26.48
N ARG A 375 6.68 11.86 27.56
CA ARG A 375 6.17 11.94 28.93
C ARG A 375 6.40 13.30 29.58
#